data_AF-A0A9E0WEQ3-F1
#
_entry.id   AF-A0A9E0WEQ3-F1
#
_cell.length_a   1.000
_cell.length_b   1.000
_cell.length_c   1.000
_cell.angle_alpha   90.00
_cell.angle_beta   90.00
_cell.angle_gamma   90.00
#
_symmetry.space_group_name_H-M   'P 1'
#
loop_
_entity.id
_entity.type
_entity.pdbx_description
1 polymer ?
#
loop_
_entity_poly.entity_id
_entity_poly.type
_entity_poly.pdbx_seq_one_letter_code
_entity_poly.pdbx_strand_id
1 'polypeptide(L)'
;MKISLNELQSVCRKAFMGMGFTAGHADDASAMVAWMQSYKLDGMKELSEGLECVVASAASARPNVIYEDADLAVVDGQHMSV
;
A
#
# COMPACT_ATOMS: atom_id res chain seq x y z
N MET A 1 2.99 -21.90 7.71
CA MET A 1 1.67 -21.54 8.29
C MET A 1 0.66 -21.45 7.16
N LYS A 2 -0.60 -21.87 7.35
CA LYS A 2 -1.69 -21.67 6.39
C LYS A 2 -2.72 -20.72 7.02
N ILE A 3 -3.11 -19.68 6.30
CA ILE A 3 -4.07 -18.66 6.72
C ILE A 3 -5.07 -18.44 5.58
N SER A 4 -6.33 -18.15 5.88
CA SER A 4 -7.29 -17.79 4.83
C SER A 4 -7.05 -16.37 4.32
N LEU A 5 -7.47 -16.07 3.09
CA LEU A 5 -7.33 -14.73 2.51
C LEU A 5 -8.11 -13.67 3.31
N ASN A 6 -9.29 -14.02 3.81
CA ASN A 6 -10.10 -13.12 4.63
C ASN A 6 -9.41 -12.77 5.96
N GLU A 7 -8.77 -13.76 6.60
CA GLU A 7 -8.00 -13.53 7.83
C GLU A 7 -6.74 -12.71 7.54
N LEU A 8 -6.03 -13.00 6.45
CA LEU A 8 -4.88 -12.23 6.01
C LEU A 8 -5.25 -10.75 5.81
N GLN A 9 -6.29 -10.48 5.01
CA GLN A 9 -6.76 -9.12 4.77
C GLN A 9 -7.20 -8.44 6.08
N SER A 10 -7.97 -9.13 6.94
CA SER A 10 -8.44 -8.55 8.20
C SER A 10 -7.29 -8.19 9.15
N VAL A 11 -6.26 -9.02 9.24
CA VAL A 11 -5.07 -8.75 10.05
C VAL A 11 -4.27 -7.58 9.48
N CYS A 12 -4.02 -7.56 8.16
CA CYS A 12 -3.32 -6.47 7.50
C CYS A 12 -4.05 -5.13 7.69
N ARG A 13 -5.38 -5.10 7.52
CA ARG A 13 -6.20 -3.91 7.73
C ARG A 13 -6.03 -3.34 9.14
N LYS A 14 -6.10 -4.21 10.16
CA LYS A 14 -5.90 -3.81 11.57
C LYS A 14 -4.49 -3.28 11.81
N ALA A 15 -3.47 -3.91 11.21
CA ALA A 15 -2.09 -3.46 11.31
C ALA A 15 -1.91 -2.05 10.70
N PHE A 16 -2.40 -1.82 9.48
CA PHE A 16 -2.34 -0.51 8.82
C PHE A 16 -3.07 0.58 9.63
N MET A 17 -4.25 0.29 10.16
CA MET A 17 -4.95 1.22 11.06
C MET A 17 -4.11 1.54 12.31
N GLY A 18 -3.45 0.53 12.89
CA GLY A 18 -2.54 0.70 14.02
C GLY A 18 -1.31 1.57 13.70
N MET A 19 -0.91 1.62 12.42
CA MET A 19 0.15 2.51 11.91
C MET A 19 -0.34 3.93 11.59
N GLY A 20 -1.62 4.23 11.78
CA GLY A 20 -2.19 5.57 11.54
C GLY A 20 -2.78 5.79 10.14
N PHE A 21 -2.95 4.73 9.34
CA PHE A 21 -3.65 4.84 8.07
C PHE A 21 -5.13 5.19 8.31
N THR A 22 -5.71 5.99 7.41
CA THR A 22 -7.18 6.19 7.40
C THR A 22 -7.87 4.87 7.10
N ALA A 23 -9.16 4.75 7.45
CA ALA A 23 -9.90 3.52 7.20
C ALA A 23 -9.87 3.11 5.71
N GLY A 24 -10.05 4.08 4.79
CA GLY A 24 -9.98 3.82 3.35
C GLY A 24 -8.60 3.32 2.90
N HIS A 25 -7.53 4.01 3.29
CA HIS A 25 -6.17 3.57 2.91
C HIS A 25 -5.82 2.20 3.51
N ALA A 26 -6.27 1.90 4.73
CA ALA A 26 -6.06 0.60 5.36
C ALA A 26 -6.84 -0.51 4.63
N ASP A 27 -8.05 -0.21 4.17
CA ASP A 27 -8.86 -1.12 3.35
C ASP A 27 -8.15 -1.43 2.02
N ASP A 28 -7.73 -0.42 1.27
CA ASP A 28 -7.05 -0.57 -0.02
C ASP A 28 -5.72 -1.33 0.10
N ALA A 29 -4.86 -0.93 1.06
CA ALA A 29 -3.57 -1.57 1.26
C ALA A 29 -3.72 -3.04 1.69
N SER A 30 -4.68 -3.35 2.57
CA SER A 30 -4.93 -4.73 3.00
C SER A 30 -5.47 -5.61 1.89
N ALA A 31 -6.34 -5.05 1.03
CA ALA A 31 -6.88 -5.73 -0.13
C ALA A 31 -5.76 -6.08 -1.12
N MET A 32 -4.80 -5.18 -1.34
CA MET A 32 -3.67 -5.46 -2.22
C MET A 32 -2.78 -6.60 -1.73
N VAL A 33 -2.49 -6.67 -0.43
CA VAL A 33 -1.70 -7.79 0.14
C VAL A 33 -2.40 -9.13 -0.11
N ALA A 34 -3.70 -9.21 0.18
CA ALA A 34 -4.48 -10.42 -0.02
C ALA A 34 -4.60 -10.78 -1.50
N TRP A 35 -4.80 -9.78 -2.38
CA TRP A 35 -4.83 -9.96 -3.82
C TRP A 35 -3.51 -10.54 -4.33
N MET A 36 -2.38 -9.91 -4.04
CA MET A 36 -1.06 -10.41 -4.45
C MET A 36 -0.81 -11.84 -3.95
N GLN A 37 -1.16 -12.13 -2.70
CA GLN A 37 -1.02 -13.48 -2.15
C GLN A 37 -1.88 -14.51 -2.89
N SER A 38 -3.10 -14.14 -3.30
CA SER A 38 -4.02 -15.01 -4.06
C SER A 38 -3.51 -15.33 -5.47
N TYR A 39 -2.78 -14.40 -6.10
CA TYR A 39 -2.17 -14.56 -7.43
C TYR A 39 -0.72 -15.06 -7.39
N LYS A 40 -0.20 -15.45 -6.22
CA LYS A 40 1.18 -15.92 -6.02
C LYS A 40 2.25 -14.89 -6.41
N LEU A 41 1.95 -13.61 -6.16
CA LEU A 41 2.86 -12.48 -6.28
C LEU A 41 3.51 -12.13 -4.93
N ASP A 42 3.66 -13.13 -4.05
CA ASP A 42 4.35 -13.00 -2.76
C ASP A 42 3.92 -11.80 -1.88
N GLY A 43 2.61 -11.52 -1.80
CA GLY A 43 2.08 -10.33 -1.13
C GLY A 43 2.56 -10.07 0.31
N MET A 44 2.88 -11.12 1.08
CA MET A 44 3.49 -10.98 2.41
C MET A 44 4.95 -10.50 2.39
N LYS A 45 5.71 -10.93 1.37
CA LYS A 45 7.08 -10.46 1.14
C LYS A 45 7.06 -8.99 0.71
N GLU A 46 6.21 -8.66 -0.26
CA GLU A 46 6.03 -7.29 -0.74
C GLU A 46 5.53 -6.35 0.36
N LEU A 47 4.65 -6.83 1.26
CA LEU A 47 4.28 -6.06 2.45
C LEU A 47 5.49 -5.73 3.33
N SER A 48 6.36 -6.72 3.59
CA SER A 48 7.54 -6.52 4.44
C SER A 48 8.50 -5.50 3.83
N GLU A 49 8.80 -5.62 2.54
CA GLU A 49 9.70 -4.72 1.82
C GLU A 49 9.08 -3.32 1.66
N GLY A 50 7.79 -3.25 1.33
CA GLY A 50 7.06 -2.00 1.18
C GLY A 50 6.90 -1.22 2.49
N LEU A 51 6.76 -1.90 3.64
CA LEU A 51 6.68 -1.23 4.94
C LEU A 51 7.96 -0.46 5.29
N GLU A 52 9.14 -0.99 4.93
CA GLU A 52 10.41 -0.28 5.10
C GLU A 52 10.43 1.03 4.32
N CYS A 53 9.92 0.99 3.07
CA CYS A 53 9.76 2.18 2.24
C CYS A 53 8.79 3.19 2.84
N VAL A 54 7.63 2.76 3.36
CA VAL A 54 6.63 3.63 4.00
C VAL A 54 7.19 4.31 5.24
N VAL A 55 7.95 3.58 6.07
CA VAL A 55 8.61 4.16 7.26
C VAL A 55 9.68 5.18 6.84
N ALA A 56 10.48 4.87 5.82
CA ALA A 56 11.49 5.78 5.30
C ALA A 56 10.89 7.05 4.66
N SER A 57 9.73 6.94 4.02
CA SER A 57 9.05 8.04 3.33
C SER A 57 8.03 8.80 4.19
N ALA A 58 7.82 8.41 5.45
CA ALA A 58 6.85 9.03 6.35
C ALA A 58 7.09 10.55 6.58
N ALA A 59 8.33 11.01 6.39
CA ALA A 59 8.70 12.42 6.48
C ALA A 59 8.82 13.14 5.12
N SER A 60 8.59 12.43 4.02
CA SER A 60 8.77 12.96 2.66
C SER A 60 7.57 13.80 2.19
N ALA A 61 7.83 14.67 1.22
CA ALA A 61 6.79 15.45 0.56
C ALA A 61 5.80 14.52 -0.17
N ARG A 62 4.56 14.97 -0.36
CA ARG A 62 3.60 14.22 -1.18
C ARG A 62 4.05 14.23 -2.65
N PRO A 63 3.67 13.21 -3.44
CA PRO A 63 3.86 13.21 -4.89
C PRO A 63 3.29 14.49 -5.52
N ASN A 64 3.96 15.00 -6.55
CA ASN A 64 3.56 16.23 -7.24
C ASN A 64 2.91 15.91 -8.58
N VAL A 65 1.77 16.51 -8.86
CA VAL A 65 1.23 16.55 -10.23
C VAL A 65 2.08 17.55 -11.02
N ILE A 66 2.79 17.07 -12.04
CA ILE A 66 3.66 17.91 -12.88
C ILE A 66 3.01 18.28 -14.21
N TYR A 67 1.89 17.63 -14.55
CA TYR A 67 1.03 17.94 -15.69
C TYR A 67 -0.38 17.41 -15.44
N GLU A 68 -1.40 18.17 -15.83
CA GLU A 68 -2.80 17.75 -15.80
C GLU A 68 -3.57 18.46 -16.93
N ASP A 69 -4.35 17.70 -17.69
CA ASP A 69 -5.33 18.21 -18.65
C ASP A 69 -6.68 17.47 -18.51
N ALA A 70 -7.52 17.51 -19.55
CA ALA A 70 -8.87 16.95 -19.50
C ALA A 70 -8.91 15.40 -19.40
N ASP A 71 -7.86 14.70 -19.83
CA ASP A 71 -7.83 13.24 -19.88
C ASP A 71 -6.49 12.61 -19.45
N LEU A 72 -5.50 13.41 -19.08
CA LEU A 72 -4.18 12.97 -18.63
C LEU A 72 -3.71 13.71 -17.37
N ALA A 73 -3.15 12.96 -16.42
CA ALA A 73 -2.32 13.50 -15.35
C ALA A 73 -0.97 12.79 -15.30
N VAL A 74 0.11 13.54 -15.08
CA VAL A 74 1.46 13.03 -14.84
C VAL A 74 1.85 13.36 -13.41
N VAL A 75 2.14 12.33 -12.63
CA VAL A 75 2.52 12.45 -11.22
C VAL A 75 3.98 12.06 -11.06
N ASP A 76 4.79 12.99 -10.54
CA ASP A 76 6.15 12.71 -10.10
C ASP A 76 6.10 12.03 -8.71
N GLY A 77 6.40 10.74 -8.70
CA GLY A 77 6.42 9.92 -7.49
C GLY A 77 7.64 10.15 -6.59
N GLN A 78 8.64 10.94 -7.01
CA GLN A 78 9.82 11.28 -6.18
C GLN A 78 10.54 10.07 -5.58
N HIS A 79 10.61 8.95 -6.32
CA HIS A 79 11.15 7.65 -5.86
C HIS A 79 10.40 7.02 -4.67
N MET A 80 9.16 7.44 -4.43
CA MET A 80 8.26 6.86 -3.44
C MET A 80 7.17 6.04 -4.12
N SER A 81 6.52 5.18 -3.34
CA SER A 81 5.26 4.56 -3.74
C SER A 81 4.20 5.66 -3.88
N VAL A 82 3.62 5.78 -5.08
CA VAL A 82 2.44 6.60 -5.39
C VAL A 82 1.15 5.81 -5.24
#